data_AF-A0A523THE1-F1
#
_entry.id   AF-A0A523THE1-F1
#
_cell.length_a   1.000
_cell.length_b   1.000
_cell.length_c   1.000
_cell.angle_alpha   90.00
_cell.angle_beta   90.00
_cell.angle_gamma   90.00
#
_symmetry.space_group_name_H-M   'P 1'
#
loop_
_entity.id
_entity.type
_entity.pdbx_description
1 polymer ?
#
loop_
_entity_poly.entity_id
_entity_poly.type
_entity_poly.pdbx_seq_one_letter_code
_entity_poly.pdbx_strand_id
1 'polypeptide(L)'
;MKIKCFNCSSEISKDQPICPNCFVVQKKRFTREKVIDFLEATYPTKPRRRPKFESIQKPLKQRSHGDWLVFGLATFGIGYYYYLLMTLKDLSDHWFYPHGPYENTTKVDMFISTILIIVTYFIGTPFIQYMRYEKLRRHLQKSPDREERKFPLKGKYIALWYLILNVLFVGALSLLIIGLLSALLGFVFENPSTLIMAIFFAGAGIVFILMIFVGVLVLIFERRWQSTYNSHIQWHQRNLV
;
A
#
# COMPACT_ATOMS: atom_id res chain seq x y z
N MET A 1 -2.87 -48.45 11.26
CA MET A 1 -2.01 -49.27 12.17
C MET A 1 -1.48 -48.38 13.28
N LYS A 2 -1.53 -48.85 14.54
CA LYS A 2 -0.96 -48.15 15.69
C LYS A 2 0.39 -48.76 16.09
N ILE A 3 1.27 -47.95 16.65
CA ILE A 3 2.61 -48.33 17.12
C ILE A 3 2.84 -47.75 18.51
N LYS A 4 3.76 -48.32 19.30
CA LYS A 4 4.15 -47.73 20.59
C LYS A 4 5.23 -46.66 20.42
N CYS A 5 5.06 -45.53 21.09
CA CYS A 5 6.10 -44.50 21.20
C CYS A 5 7.33 -45.04 21.93
N PHE A 6 8.54 -44.78 21.43
CA PHE A 6 9.76 -45.30 22.08
C PHE A 6 10.05 -44.71 23.47
N ASN A 7 9.49 -43.55 23.82
CA ASN A 7 9.78 -42.88 25.09
C ASN A 7 8.73 -43.17 26.17
N CYS A 8 7.45 -43.05 25.83
CA CYS A 8 6.35 -43.18 26.80
C CYS A 8 5.46 -44.42 26.57
N SER A 9 5.80 -45.29 25.62
CA SER A 9 5.07 -46.52 25.27
C SER A 9 3.60 -46.36 24.85
N SER A 10 3.07 -45.14 24.81
CA SER A 10 1.69 -44.87 24.36
C SER A 10 1.48 -45.21 22.89
N GLU A 11 0.25 -45.62 22.55
CA GLU A 11 -0.12 -45.92 21.17
C GLU A 11 -0.24 -44.64 20.34
N ILE A 12 0.52 -44.58 19.25
CA ILE A 12 0.50 -43.48 18.28
C ILE A 12 0.22 -44.03 16.88
N SER A 13 -0.26 -43.17 15.97
CA SER A 13 -0.43 -43.56 14.57
C SER A 13 0.92 -43.86 13.93
N LYS A 14 0.98 -44.86 13.03
CA LYS A 14 2.20 -45.21 12.30
C LYS A 14 2.78 -44.04 11.50
N ASP A 15 1.94 -43.08 11.11
CA ASP A 15 2.30 -41.93 10.28
C ASP A 15 2.58 -40.65 11.08
N GLN A 16 2.54 -40.71 12.41
CA GLN A 16 2.82 -39.55 13.27
C GLN A 16 4.30 -39.49 13.66
N PRO A 17 5.04 -38.44 13.23
CA PRO A 17 6.45 -38.28 13.59
C PRO A 17 6.67 -37.78 15.01
N ILE A 18 5.65 -37.22 15.66
CA ILE A 18 5.71 -36.67 17.01
C ILE A 18 4.64 -37.34 17.87
N CYS A 19 5.04 -37.81 19.05
CA CYS A 19 4.10 -38.40 19.99
C CYS A 19 3.22 -37.31 20.63
N PRO A 20 1.88 -37.40 20.60
CA PRO A 20 1.00 -36.40 21.19
C PRO A 20 1.07 -36.36 22.73
N ASN A 21 1.47 -37.47 23.37
CA ASN A 21 1.47 -37.59 24.83
C ASN A 21 2.75 -37.07 25.50
N CYS A 22 3.90 -37.14 24.81
CA CYS A 22 5.20 -36.72 25.37
C CYS A 22 6.00 -35.78 24.47
N PHE A 23 5.47 -35.41 23.30
CA PHE A 23 6.08 -34.50 22.32
C PHE A 23 7.45 -34.94 21.79
N VAL A 24 7.83 -36.20 21.98
CA VAL A 24 9.12 -36.73 21.51
C VAL A 24 9.06 -37.13 20.03
N VAL A 25 10.03 -36.62 19.26
CA VAL A 25 10.23 -36.91 17.83
C VAL A 25 10.73 -38.33 17.61
N GLN A 26 10.05 -39.09 16.74
CA GLN A 26 10.38 -40.46 16.34
C GLN A 26 11.53 -40.51 15.32
N LYS A 27 12.71 -39.98 15.69
CA LYS A 27 13.89 -39.77 14.80
C LYS A 27 14.37 -41.01 14.02
N LYS A 28 14.13 -42.22 14.54
CA LYS A 28 14.52 -43.47 13.87
C LYS A 28 13.63 -43.84 12.67
N ARG A 29 12.46 -43.22 12.53
CA ARG A 29 11.43 -43.60 11.54
C ARG A 29 11.13 -42.50 10.52
N PHE A 30 11.43 -41.26 10.85
CA PHE A 30 11.10 -40.11 10.03
C PHE A 30 12.33 -39.26 9.81
N THR A 31 12.52 -38.81 8.57
CA THR A 31 13.55 -37.84 8.24
C THR A 31 13.20 -36.47 8.84
N ARG A 32 14.19 -35.59 8.93
CA ARG A 32 14.02 -34.24 9.44
C ARG A 32 12.94 -33.48 8.66
N GLU A 33 12.88 -33.66 7.34
CA GLU A 33 11.92 -33.02 6.44
C GLU A 33 10.49 -33.42 6.80
N LYS A 34 10.21 -34.71 6.98
CA LYS A 34 8.87 -35.20 7.36
C LYS A 34 8.40 -34.70 8.72
N VAL A 35 9.32 -34.52 9.67
CA VAL A 35 9.02 -33.95 10.99
C VAL A 35 8.64 -32.48 10.85
N ILE A 36 9.36 -31.72 10.03
CA ILE A 36 9.08 -30.31 9.75
C ILE A 36 7.72 -30.17 9.05
N ASP A 37 7.45 -30.96 8.01
CA ASP A 37 6.18 -30.91 7.27
C ASP A 37 4.98 -31.19 8.19
N PHE A 38 5.11 -32.17 9.09
CA PHE A 38 4.06 -32.47 10.08
C PHE A 38 3.86 -31.33 11.08
N LEU A 39 4.93 -30.71 11.56
CA LEU A 39 4.85 -29.56 12.47
C LEU A 39 4.19 -28.36 11.78
N GLU A 40 4.53 -28.08 10.53
CA GLU A 40 3.91 -27.01 9.74
C GLU A 40 2.42 -27.28 9.46
N ALA A 41 2.04 -28.55 9.27
CA ALA A 41 0.64 -28.94 9.06
C ALA A 41 -0.19 -28.88 10.36
N THR A 42 0.39 -29.26 11.49
CA THR A 42 -0.33 -29.45 12.77
C THR A 42 -0.33 -28.18 13.61
N TYR A 43 0.76 -27.41 13.60
CA TYR A 43 0.96 -26.20 14.39
C TYR A 43 1.47 -25.07 13.50
N PRO A 44 0.59 -24.44 12.69
CA PRO A 44 1.00 -23.37 11.80
C PRO A 44 1.45 -22.14 12.61
N THR A 45 2.75 -22.06 12.91
CA THR A 45 3.38 -20.93 13.61
C THR A 45 3.64 -19.73 12.68
N LYS A 46 3.35 -19.88 11.39
CA LYS A 46 3.45 -18.84 10.36
C LYS A 46 2.18 -18.89 9.50
N PRO A 47 1.62 -17.74 9.07
CA PRO A 47 0.56 -17.74 8.06
C PRO A 47 1.03 -18.56 6.85
N ARG A 48 0.17 -19.46 6.35
CA ARG A 48 0.49 -20.42 5.27
C ARG A 48 1.46 -19.83 4.25
N ARG A 49 2.65 -20.43 4.14
CA ARG A 49 3.63 -20.12 3.09
C ARG A 49 3.01 -20.55 1.77
N ARG A 50 2.49 -19.56 1.04
CA ARG A 50 1.79 -19.63 -0.24
C ARG A 50 0.40 -20.29 -0.12
N PRO A 51 -0.68 -19.64 -0.59
CA PRO A 51 -1.93 -20.36 -0.80
C PRO A 51 -1.64 -21.56 -1.72
N LYS A 52 -2.21 -22.72 -1.40
CA LYS A 52 -2.32 -23.82 -2.39
C LYS A 52 -2.98 -23.23 -3.63
N PHE A 53 -2.49 -23.61 -4.82
CA PHE A 53 -2.95 -23.21 -6.15
C PHE A 53 -4.45 -23.43 -6.44
N GLU A 54 -5.23 -23.88 -5.45
CA GLU A 54 -6.66 -24.07 -5.56
C GLU A 54 -7.37 -22.78 -5.13
N SER A 55 -8.03 -22.14 -6.10
CA SER A 55 -8.87 -20.94 -6.00
C SER A 55 -8.17 -19.59 -6.25
N ILE A 56 -7.84 -19.33 -7.51
CA ILE A 56 -8.06 -17.98 -8.05
C ILE A 56 -9.38 -18.02 -8.81
N GLN A 57 -10.40 -17.33 -8.30
CA GLN A 57 -11.62 -17.06 -9.07
C GLN A 57 -12.14 -15.64 -8.86
N LYS A 58 -11.27 -14.68 -8.56
CA LYS A 58 -11.64 -13.28 -8.79
C LYS A 58 -10.66 -12.68 -9.79
N PRO A 59 -11.12 -12.28 -10.99
CA PRO A 59 -10.28 -11.52 -11.88
C PRO A 59 -9.84 -10.25 -11.15
N LEU A 60 -8.54 -9.99 -11.14
CA LEU A 60 -7.97 -8.74 -10.65
C LEU A 60 -8.68 -7.59 -11.37
N LYS A 61 -9.40 -6.77 -10.61
CA LYS A 61 -10.20 -5.68 -11.15
C LYS A 61 -9.26 -4.60 -11.69
N GLN A 62 -9.33 -4.36 -13.00
CA GLN A 62 -8.75 -3.15 -13.57
C GLN A 62 -9.60 -1.96 -13.14
N ARG A 63 -8.95 -0.89 -12.67
CA ARG A 63 -9.63 0.32 -12.23
C ARG A 63 -9.43 1.45 -13.22
N SER A 64 -10.51 2.18 -13.49
CA SER A 64 -10.49 3.45 -14.20
C SER A 64 -9.94 4.55 -13.28
N HIS A 65 -8.73 5.03 -13.57
CA HIS A 65 -8.11 6.10 -12.79
C HIS A 65 -8.91 7.42 -12.85
N GLY A 66 -9.57 7.69 -13.98
CA GLY A 66 -10.33 8.94 -14.20
C GLY A 66 -11.51 9.13 -13.25
N ASP A 67 -12.29 8.07 -13.01
CA ASP A 67 -13.49 8.15 -12.17
C ASP A 67 -13.14 8.45 -10.71
N TRP A 68 -12.04 7.86 -10.21
CA TRP A 68 -11.55 8.11 -8.85
C TRP A 68 -10.98 9.51 -8.66
N LEU A 69 -10.44 10.11 -9.71
CA LEU A 69 -9.91 11.47 -9.69
C LEU A 69 -11.04 12.49 -9.63
N VAL A 70 -12.06 12.34 -10.48
CA VAL A 70 -13.27 13.18 -10.46
C VAL A 70 -13.99 13.05 -9.12
N PHE A 71 -14.14 11.82 -8.63
CA PHE A 71 -14.75 11.56 -7.33
C PHE A 71 -13.93 12.14 -6.18
N GLY A 72 -12.60 12.07 -6.24
CA GLY A 72 -11.69 12.67 -5.26
C GLY A 72 -11.84 14.19 -5.17
N LEU A 73 -11.93 14.88 -6.31
CA LEU A 73 -12.17 16.33 -6.34
C LEU A 73 -13.55 16.69 -5.80
N ALA A 74 -14.60 15.97 -6.22
CA ALA A 74 -15.98 16.21 -5.79
C ALA A 74 -16.18 16.01 -4.27
N THR A 75 -15.33 15.22 -3.63
CA THR A 75 -15.43 14.86 -2.21
C THR A 75 -14.36 15.52 -1.33
N PHE A 76 -13.73 16.61 -1.80
CA PHE A 76 -12.68 17.33 -1.09
C PHE A 76 -11.54 16.41 -0.58
N GLY A 77 -11.18 15.40 -1.39
CA GLY A 77 -10.08 14.47 -1.09
C GLY A 77 -10.50 13.16 -0.42
N ILE A 78 -11.73 13.01 0.05
CA ILE A 78 -12.20 11.76 0.68
C ILE A 78 -12.13 10.58 -0.28
N GLY A 79 -12.60 10.79 -1.52
CA GLY A 79 -12.54 9.80 -2.59
C GLY A 79 -11.12 9.40 -2.95
N TYR A 80 -10.18 10.32 -2.82
CA TYR A 80 -8.76 10.05 -3.05
C TYR A 80 -8.16 9.15 -1.95
N TYR A 81 -8.56 9.31 -0.67
CA TYR A 81 -8.16 8.37 0.39
C TYR A 81 -8.65 6.95 0.12
N TYR A 82 -9.93 6.84 -0.25
CA TYR A 82 -10.52 5.56 -0.55
C TYR A 82 -9.79 4.90 -1.72
N TYR A 83 -9.50 5.67 -2.78
CA TYR A 83 -8.65 5.24 -3.89
C TYR A 83 -7.26 4.76 -3.45
N LEU A 84 -6.59 5.49 -2.55
CA LEU A 84 -5.27 5.11 -2.05
C LEU A 84 -5.30 3.80 -1.26
N LEU A 85 -6.26 3.64 -0.35
CA LEU A 85 -6.44 2.40 0.41
C LEU A 85 -6.78 1.22 -0.51
N MET A 86 -7.60 1.45 -1.52
CA MET A 86 -7.95 0.42 -2.48
C MET A 86 -6.78 -0.01 -3.35
N THR A 87 -5.97 0.93 -3.85
CA THR A 87 -4.79 0.60 -4.66
C THR A 87 -3.69 -0.08 -3.82
N LEU A 88 -3.56 0.28 -2.54
CA LEU A 88 -2.72 -0.47 -1.59
C LEU A 88 -3.23 -1.89 -1.36
N LYS A 89 -4.54 -2.05 -1.18
CA LYS A 89 -5.17 -3.36 -1.02
C LYS A 89 -4.94 -4.22 -2.26
N ASP A 90 -5.21 -3.69 -3.45
CA ASP A 90 -4.99 -4.41 -4.70
C ASP A 90 -3.50 -4.82 -4.85
N LEU A 91 -2.57 -3.93 -4.49
CA LEU A 91 -1.14 -4.24 -4.48
C LEU A 91 -0.79 -5.33 -3.47
N SER A 92 -1.38 -5.32 -2.28
CA SER A 92 -1.18 -6.34 -1.25
C SER A 92 -1.80 -7.69 -1.66
N ASP A 93 -2.99 -7.66 -2.25
CA ASP A 93 -3.73 -8.84 -2.70
C ASP A 93 -3.03 -9.52 -3.88
N HIS A 94 -2.32 -8.76 -4.72
CA HIS A 94 -1.47 -9.28 -5.80
C HIS A 94 -0.47 -10.33 -5.33
N TRP A 95 0.04 -10.23 -4.10
CA TRP A 95 1.01 -11.22 -3.59
C TRP A 95 0.43 -12.63 -3.45
N PHE A 96 -0.89 -12.77 -3.37
CA PHE A 96 -1.53 -14.07 -3.25
C PHE A 96 -1.72 -14.79 -4.61
N TYR A 97 -1.33 -14.15 -5.71
CA TYR A 97 -1.32 -14.75 -7.06
C TYR A 97 0.00 -15.52 -7.31
N PRO A 98 0.04 -16.44 -8.29
CA PRO A 98 1.24 -17.19 -8.67
C PRO A 98 2.40 -16.25 -8.97
N HIS A 99 3.53 -16.36 -8.28
CA HIS A 99 4.67 -15.45 -8.47
C HIS A 99 5.94 -16.23 -8.73
N GLY A 100 6.86 -15.61 -9.49
CA GLY A 100 8.19 -16.14 -9.69
C GLY A 100 8.94 -16.35 -8.36
N PRO A 101 9.89 -17.30 -8.29
CA PRO A 101 10.60 -17.62 -7.06
C PRO A 101 11.44 -16.47 -6.49
N TYR A 102 11.78 -15.48 -7.32
CA TYR A 102 12.63 -14.34 -6.97
C TYR A 102 11.86 -13.03 -6.78
N GLU A 103 10.54 -13.02 -6.93
CA GLU A 103 9.74 -11.81 -6.81
C GLU A 103 9.66 -11.31 -5.37
N ASN A 104 9.74 -9.98 -5.19
CA ASN A 104 9.61 -9.36 -3.88
C ASN A 104 8.15 -9.28 -3.43
N THR A 105 7.94 -9.35 -2.12
CA THR A 105 6.60 -9.19 -1.53
C THR A 105 5.99 -7.82 -1.78
N THR A 106 4.74 -7.81 -2.22
CA THR A 106 3.91 -6.60 -2.35
C THR A 106 2.98 -6.41 -1.16
N LYS A 107 2.99 -7.31 -0.16
CA LYS A 107 2.11 -7.22 1.02
C LYS A 107 2.26 -5.89 1.74
N VAL A 108 1.14 -5.26 2.09
CA VAL A 108 1.08 -4.02 2.87
C VAL A 108 0.27 -4.28 4.14
N ASP A 109 0.71 -3.73 5.27
CA ASP A 109 -0.11 -3.71 6.47
C ASP A 109 -1.19 -2.63 6.31
N MET A 110 -2.41 -3.06 5.99
CA MET A 110 -3.54 -2.17 5.75
C MET A 110 -4.01 -1.46 7.02
N PHE A 111 -3.86 -2.07 8.19
CA PHE A 111 -4.25 -1.48 9.46
C PHE A 111 -3.34 -0.29 9.80
N ILE A 112 -2.02 -0.52 9.76
CA ILE A 112 -1.03 0.56 9.97
C ILE A 112 -1.20 1.65 8.92
N SER A 113 -1.43 1.28 7.65
CA SER A 113 -1.60 2.26 6.58
C SER A 113 -2.83 3.15 6.77
N THR A 114 -3.94 2.57 7.24
CA THR A 114 -5.17 3.31 7.51
C THR A 114 -4.98 4.27 8.69
N ILE A 115 -4.35 3.80 9.78
CA ILE A 115 -4.05 4.64 10.95
C ILE A 115 -3.14 5.81 10.57
N LEU A 116 -2.08 5.57 9.79
CA LEU A 116 -1.19 6.63 9.34
C LEU A 116 -1.91 7.70 8.51
N ILE A 117 -2.82 7.31 7.62
CA ILE A 117 -3.58 8.27 6.82
C ILE A 117 -4.52 9.10 7.70
N ILE A 118 -5.24 8.45 8.63
CA ILE A 118 -6.23 9.13 9.47
C ILE A 118 -5.56 10.05 10.50
N VAL A 119 -4.52 9.57 11.19
CA VAL A 119 -3.90 10.29 12.32
C VAL A 119 -2.90 11.32 11.83
N THR A 120 -2.15 11.03 10.78
CA THR A 120 -1.04 11.88 10.33
C THR A 120 -1.15 12.27 8.87
N TYR A 121 -2.34 12.60 8.37
CA TYR A 121 -2.60 12.88 6.93
C TYR A 121 -1.44 13.54 6.16
N PHE A 122 -0.88 14.64 6.68
CA PHE A 122 0.21 15.39 6.06
C PHE A 122 1.54 14.62 5.92
N ILE A 123 1.80 13.64 6.78
CA ILE A 123 3.01 12.80 6.78
C ILE A 123 2.69 11.39 6.26
N GLY A 124 1.55 10.83 6.68
CA GLY A 124 1.01 9.55 6.28
C GLY A 124 0.82 9.45 4.77
N THR A 125 0.25 10.46 4.11
CA THR A 125 0.01 10.41 2.66
C THR A 125 1.33 10.30 1.86
N PRO A 126 2.33 11.16 2.06
CA PRO A 126 3.66 10.99 1.46
C PRO A 126 4.29 9.62 1.73
N PHE A 127 4.21 9.14 2.97
CA PHE A 127 4.80 7.85 3.36
C PHE A 127 4.10 6.66 2.68
N ILE A 128 2.78 6.67 2.62
CA ILE A 128 2.01 5.64 1.93
C ILE A 128 2.30 5.66 0.44
N GLN A 129 2.42 6.83 -0.16
CA GLN A 129 2.79 6.94 -1.56
C GLN A 129 4.21 6.46 -1.84
N TYR A 130 5.16 6.77 -0.95
CA TYR A 130 6.49 6.15 -0.97
C TYR A 130 6.39 4.63 -1.01
N MET A 131 5.68 4.04 -0.03
CA MET A 131 5.56 2.60 0.12
C MET A 131 4.91 1.94 -1.10
N ARG A 132 3.84 2.53 -1.62
CA ARG A 132 3.09 2.05 -2.79
C ARG A 132 3.95 2.02 -4.05
N TYR A 133 4.65 3.11 -4.36
CA TYR A 133 5.51 3.19 -5.54
C TYR A 133 6.73 2.29 -5.41
N GLU A 134 7.37 2.29 -4.25
CA GLU A 134 8.60 1.53 -4.02
C GLU A 134 8.36 0.03 -4.04
N LYS A 135 7.24 -0.46 -3.45
CA LYS A 135 6.89 -1.88 -3.48
C LYS A 135 6.60 -2.37 -4.90
N LEU A 136 5.78 -1.64 -5.66
CA LEU A 136 5.51 -2.02 -7.06
C LEU A 136 6.81 -2.03 -7.87
N ARG A 137 7.64 -0.99 -7.73
CA ARG A 137 8.93 -0.91 -8.44
C ARG A 137 9.83 -2.09 -8.12
N ARG A 138 10.06 -2.39 -6.84
CA ARG A 138 10.92 -3.49 -6.40
C ARG A 138 10.39 -4.85 -6.81
N HIS A 139 9.06 -5.00 -6.87
CA HIS A 139 8.43 -6.20 -7.37
C HIS A 139 8.74 -6.37 -8.86
N LEU A 140 8.39 -5.37 -9.68
CA LEU A 140 8.61 -5.39 -11.14
C LEU A 140 10.07 -5.58 -11.53
N GLN A 141 11.02 -5.04 -10.77
CA GLN A 141 12.46 -5.22 -11.05
C GLN A 141 12.93 -6.68 -10.95
N LYS A 142 12.19 -7.52 -10.22
CA LYS A 142 12.47 -8.95 -10.07
C LYS A 142 11.45 -9.84 -10.78
N SER A 143 10.46 -9.25 -11.46
CA SER A 143 9.49 -10.01 -12.24
C SER A 143 10.09 -10.50 -13.57
N PRO A 144 9.61 -11.62 -14.14
CA PRO A 144 10.16 -12.19 -15.37
C PRO A 144 10.07 -11.25 -16.58
N ASP A 145 9.07 -10.37 -16.59
CA ASP A 145 8.74 -9.40 -17.65
C ASP A 145 9.54 -8.09 -17.62
N ARG A 146 10.59 -8.00 -16.79
CA ARG A 146 11.29 -6.74 -16.49
C ARG A 146 11.83 -5.99 -17.72
N GLU A 147 12.19 -6.72 -18.79
CA GLU A 147 12.89 -6.14 -19.95
C GLU A 147 11.96 -5.35 -20.87
N GLU A 148 10.67 -5.69 -20.87
CA GLU A 148 9.66 -5.07 -21.74
C GLU A 148 8.95 -3.87 -21.09
N ARG A 149 9.31 -3.50 -19.85
CA ARG A 149 8.47 -2.60 -19.03
C ARG A 149 9.08 -1.30 -18.58
N LYS A 150 8.19 -0.29 -18.57
CA LYS A 150 8.40 0.99 -17.91
C LYS A 150 8.16 0.86 -16.41
N PHE A 151 9.16 1.22 -15.62
CA PHE A 151 9.06 1.25 -14.15
C PHE A 151 8.37 2.52 -13.66
N PRO A 152 7.64 2.45 -12.53
CA PRO A 152 7.15 3.64 -11.88
C PRO A 152 8.30 4.48 -11.31
N LEU A 153 8.02 5.74 -11.01
CA LEU A 153 8.94 6.65 -10.32
C LEU A 153 9.44 6.04 -9.00
N LYS A 154 10.66 6.42 -8.58
CA LYS A 154 11.19 5.99 -7.27
C LYS A 154 10.28 6.53 -6.16
N GLY A 155 10.03 5.73 -5.12
CA GLY A 155 9.13 6.11 -4.03
C GLY A 155 9.51 7.45 -3.39
N LYS A 156 10.81 7.75 -3.27
CA LYS A 156 11.30 9.02 -2.68
C LYS A 156 10.85 10.27 -3.45
N TYR A 157 10.75 10.20 -4.78
CA TYR A 157 10.38 11.37 -5.58
C TYR A 157 8.89 11.63 -5.49
N ILE A 158 8.05 10.59 -5.52
CA ILE A 158 6.61 10.79 -5.38
C ILE A 158 6.26 11.32 -3.98
N ALA A 159 6.91 10.80 -2.94
CA ALA A 159 6.73 11.28 -1.57
C ALA A 159 7.10 12.75 -1.42
N LEU A 160 8.21 13.18 -2.05
CA LEU A 160 8.60 14.58 -2.08
C LEU A 160 7.54 15.46 -2.76
N TRP A 161 6.96 15.02 -3.88
CA TRP A 161 5.90 15.78 -4.55
C TRP A 161 4.65 15.92 -3.69
N TYR A 162 4.23 14.88 -2.98
CA TYR A 162 3.12 14.97 -2.02
C TYR A 162 3.46 15.85 -0.82
N LEU A 163 4.70 15.83 -0.34
CA LEU A 163 5.14 16.72 0.72
C LEU A 163 5.09 18.19 0.27
N ILE A 164 5.58 18.50 -0.94
CA ILE A 164 5.50 19.84 -1.54
C ILE A 164 4.03 20.26 -1.66
N LEU A 165 3.16 19.38 -2.16
CA LEU A 165 1.73 19.67 -2.28
C LEU A 165 1.09 20.01 -0.92
N ASN A 166 1.43 19.24 0.12
CA ASN A 166 0.97 19.47 1.49
C ASN A 166 1.46 20.80 2.06
N VAL A 167 2.73 21.14 1.83
CA VAL A 167 3.33 22.43 2.26
C VAL A 167 2.63 23.60 1.56
N LEU A 168 2.38 23.49 0.24
CA LEU A 168 1.65 24.51 -0.51
C LEU A 168 0.21 24.66 -0.02
N PHE A 169 -0.47 23.55 0.26
CA PHE A 169 -1.83 23.57 0.79
C PHE A 169 -1.90 24.28 2.16
N VAL A 170 -1.05 23.88 3.11
CA VAL A 170 -0.98 24.51 4.44
C VAL A 170 -0.58 25.98 4.32
N GLY A 171 0.37 26.31 3.45
CA GLY A 171 0.78 27.68 3.17
C GLY A 171 -0.37 28.54 2.64
N ALA A 172 -1.09 28.07 1.62
CA ALA A 172 -2.25 28.77 1.05
C ALA A 172 -3.35 28.98 2.10
N LEU A 173 -3.66 27.94 2.88
CA LEU A 173 -4.65 28.00 3.95
C LEU A 173 -4.23 29.00 5.04
N SER A 174 -2.95 29.03 5.41
CA SER A 174 -2.44 29.96 6.43
C SER A 174 -2.54 31.40 5.97
N LEU A 175 -2.18 31.69 4.71
CA LEU A 175 -2.33 33.01 4.11
C LEU A 175 -3.79 33.45 4.03
N LEU A 176 -4.70 32.54 3.67
CA LEU A 176 -6.14 32.80 3.68
C LEU A 176 -6.66 33.13 5.09
N ILE A 177 -6.27 32.34 6.10
CA ILE A 177 -6.67 32.58 7.50
C ILE A 177 -6.16 33.93 7.99
N ILE A 178 -4.88 34.26 7.73
CA ILE A 178 -4.32 35.55 8.14
C ILE A 178 -5.02 36.70 7.41
N GLY A 179 -5.25 36.59 6.10
CA GLY A 179 -6.00 37.59 5.33
C GLY A 179 -7.42 37.81 5.85
N LEU A 180 -8.12 36.73 6.20
CA LEU A 180 -9.45 36.78 6.81
C LEU A 180 -9.42 37.42 8.20
N LEU A 181 -8.45 37.07 9.05
CA LEU A 181 -8.28 37.68 10.37
C LEU A 181 -7.98 39.18 10.25
N SER A 182 -7.12 39.58 9.31
CA SER A 182 -6.85 41.00 9.04
C SER A 182 -8.10 41.74 8.56
N ALA A 183 -8.93 41.11 7.72
CA ALA A 183 -10.20 41.69 7.27
C ALA A 183 -11.18 41.87 8.44
N LEU A 184 -11.32 40.86 9.29
CA LEU A 184 -12.18 40.91 10.49
C LEU A 184 -11.72 41.98 11.47
N LEU A 185 -10.42 42.07 11.76
CA LEU A 185 -9.86 43.11 12.64
C LEU A 185 -10.05 44.50 12.03
N GLY A 186 -9.82 44.67 10.73
CA GLY A 186 -10.04 45.95 10.06
C GLY A 186 -11.50 46.41 10.11
N PHE A 187 -12.45 45.46 10.05
CA PHE A 187 -13.86 45.74 10.25
C PHE A 187 -14.19 46.13 11.69
N VAL A 188 -13.64 45.43 12.69
CA VAL A 188 -13.91 45.68 14.13
C VAL A 188 -13.30 47.00 14.61
N PHE A 189 -12.09 47.33 14.17
CA PHE A 189 -11.34 48.50 14.63
C PHE A 189 -11.47 49.72 13.72
N GLU A 190 -12.41 49.70 12.75
CA GLU A 190 -12.62 50.74 11.75
C GLU A 190 -11.33 51.18 11.03
N ASN A 191 -10.37 50.28 10.94
CA ASN A 191 -9.04 50.56 10.42
C ASN A 191 -8.83 49.73 9.14
N PRO A 192 -9.06 50.31 7.96
CA PRO A 192 -9.03 49.60 6.71
C PRO A 192 -7.58 49.31 6.29
N SER A 193 -6.94 48.32 6.91
CA SER A 193 -5.64 47.81 6.44
C SER A 193 -5.80 46.98 5.16
N THR A 194 -6.35 47.61 4.13
CA THR A 194 -6.67 47.03 2.81
C THR A 194 -5.43 46.48 2.13
N LEU A 195 -4.26 47.09 2.35
CA LEU A 195 -2.99 46.63 1.80
C LEU A 195 -2.53 45.28 2.38
N ILE A 196 -2.59 45.12 3.72
CA ILE A 196 -2.18 43.87 4.38
C ILE A 196 -3.08 42.73 3.93
N MET A 197 -4.40 42.96 3.96
CA MET A 197 -5.40 42.02 3.47
C MET A 197 -5.12 41.62 2.00
N ALA A 198 -4.88 42.60 1.12
CA ALA A 198 -4.60 42.35 -0.29
C ALA A 198 -3.33 41.51 -0.50
N ILE A 199 -2.25 41.78 0.25
CA ILE A 199 -0.99 41.01 0.18
C ILE A 199 -1.24 39.55 0.54
N PHE A 200 -1.97 39.27 1.62
CA PHE A 200 -2.23 37.89 2.05
C PHE A 200 -3.13 37.14 1.06
N PHE A 201 -4.18 37.77 0.52
CA PHE A 201 -5.03 37.14 -0.50
C PHE A 201 -4.29 36.93 -1.83
N ALA A 202 -3.48 37.90 -2.27
CA ALA A 202 -2.67 37.76 -3.48
C ALA A 202 -1.63 36.64 -3.31
N GLY A 203 -0.96 36.60 -2.16
CA GLY A 203 -0.04 35.52 -1.79
C GLY A 203 -0.72 34.15 -1.79
N ALA A 204 -1.91 34.05 -1.19
CA ALA A 204 -2.70 32.83 -1.20
C ALA A 204 -3.04 32.39 -2.63
N GLY A 205 -3.42 33.32 -3.50
CA GLY A 205 -3.68 33.06 -4.92
C GLY A 205 -2.47 32.51 -5.67
N ILE A 206 -1.28 33.08 -5.47
CA ILE A 206 -0.04 32.60 -6.08
C ILE A 206 0.29 31.19 -5.60
N VAL A 207 0.23 30.94 -4.29
CA VAL A 207 0.49 29.61 -3.72
C VAL A 207 -0.53 28.59 -4.22
N PHE A 208 -1.79 28.99 -4.38
CA PHE A 208 -2.84 28.14 -4.93
C PHE A 208 -2.58 27.74 -6.40
N ILE A 209 -2.11 28.68 -7.24
CA ILE A 209 -1.72 28.37 -8.63
C ILE A 209 -0.56 27.36 -8.67
N LEU A 210 0.46 27.55 -7.82
CA LEU A 210 1.56 26.60 -7.69
C LEU A 210 1.07 25.21 -7.23
N MET A 211 0.13 25.19 -6.29
CA MET A 211 -0.50 23.95 -5.81
C MET A 211 -1.22 23.20 -6.94
N ILE A 212 -1.94 23.91 -7.82
CA ILE A 212 -2.58 23.31 -9.00
C ILE A 212 -1.52 22.69 -9.92
N PHE A 213 -0.44 23.42 -10.22
CA PHE A 213 0.62 22.91 -11.08
C PHE A 213 1.25 21.62 -10.53
N VAL A 214 1.59 21.60 -9.24
CA VAL A 214 2.09 20.40 -8.56
C VAL A 214 1.06 19.28 -8.55
N GLY A 215 -0.21 19.62 -8.31
CA GLY A 215 -1.33 18.67 -8.36
C GLY A 215 -1.43 17.96 -9.71
N VAL A 216 -1.35 18.71 -10.83
CA VAL A 216 -1.36 18.13 -12.18
C VAL A 216 -0.19 17.17 -12.40
N LEU A 217 1.01 17.52 -11.95
CA LEU A 217 2.18 16.64 -12.04
C LEU A 217 1.97 15.33 -11.25
N VAL A 218 1.45 15.43 -10.04
CA VAL A 218 1.11 14.28 -9.20
C VAL A 218 0.08 13.38 -9.88
N LEU A 219 -0.95 13.96 -10.50
CA LEU A 219 -1.97 13.21 -11.25
C LEU A 219 -1.37 12.47 -12.45
N ILE A 220 -0.43 13.06 -13.17
CA ILE A 220 0.29 12.39 -14.26
C ILE A 220 1.06 11.17 -13.73
N PHE A 221 1.72 11.30 -12.57
CA PHE A 221 2.44 10.20 -11.95
C PHE A 221 1.52 9.08 -11.48
N GLU A 222 0.37 9.42 -10.89
CA GLU A 222 -0.66 8.46 -10.50
C GLU A 222 -1.19 7.68 -11.71
N ARG A 223 -1.50 8.38 -12.81
CA ARG A 223 -1.95 7.73 -14.05
C ARG A 223 -0.89 6.76 -14.58
N ARG A 224 0.39 7.16 -14.55
CA ARG A 224 1.50 6.28 -14.97
C ARG A 224 1.63 5.06 -14.07
N TRP A 225 1.54 5.25 -12.75
CA TRP A 225 1.58 4.14 -11.79
C TRP A 225 0.45 3.15 -12.06
N GLN A 226 -0.78 3.64 -12.23
CA GLN A 226 -1.93 2.77 -12.48
C GLN A 226 -1.81 2.03 -13.81
N SER A 227 -1.32 2.69 -14.86
CA SER A 227 -1.06 2.06 -16.16
C SER A 227 -0.04 0.92 -16.05
N THR A 228 1.07 1.16 -15.35
CA THR A 228 2.10 0.13 -15.12
C THR A 228 1.59 -1.02 -14.25
N TYR A 229 0.79 -0.73 -13.23
CA TYR A 229 0.18 -1.78 -12.41
C TYR A 229 -0.80 -2.62 -13.23
N ASN A 230 -1.71 -1.98 -13.98
CA ASN A 230 -2.68 -2.68 -14.82
C ASN A 230 -2.02 -3.53 -15.91
N SER A 231 -0.96 -3.02 -16.57
CA SER A 231 -0.22 -3.81 -17.56
C SER A 231 0.46 -5.02 -16.92
N HIS A 232 0.90 -4.91 -15.66
CA HIS A 232 1.42 -6.04 -14.90
C HIS A 232 0.39 -7.09 -14.63
N ILE A 233 -0.76 -6.69 -14.13
CA ILE A 233 -1.87 -7.60 -13.90
C ILE A 233 -2.27 -8.32 -15.21
N GLN A 234 -2.36 -7.60 -16.33
CA GLN A 234 -2.72 -8.20 -17.61
C GLN A 234 -1.70 -9.24 -18.10
N TRP A 235 -0.41 -8.95 -18.00
CA TRP A 235 0.62 -9.91 -18.36
C TRP A 235 0.59 -11.13 -17.43
N HIS A 236 0.38 -10.91 -16.14
CA HIS A 236 0.30 -11.96 -15.14
C HIS A 236 -0.85 -12.93 -15.44
N GLN A 237 -2.03 -12.38 -15.73
CA GLN A 237 -3.22 -13.13 -16.15
C GLN A 237 -3.05 -13.92 -17.44
N ARG A 238 -2.20 -13.47 -18.37
CA ARG A 238 -1.97 -14.17 -19.65
C ARG A 238 -0.94 -15.29 -19.56
N ASN A 239 0.01 -15.19 -18.62
CA ASN A 239 1.20 -16.04 -18.61
C ASN A 239 1.30 -16.97 -17.39
N LEU A 240 0.54 -16.71 -16.32
CA LEU A 240 0.65 -17.43 -15.03
C LEU A 240 -0.68 -17.97 -14.49
N VAL A 241 -1.81 -17.65 -15.14
CA VAL A 241 -3.15 -18.20 -14.89
C VAL A 241 -3.56 -19.03 -16.10
#